data_AF-A0A9D8U5F3-F1
#
_entry.id   AF-A0A9D8U5F3-F1
#
_cell.length_a   1.000
_cell.length_b   1.000
_cell.length_c   1.000
_cell.angle_alpha   90.00
_cell.angle_beta   90.00
_cell.angle_gamma   90.00
#
_symmetry.space_group_name_H-M   'P 1'
#
loop_
_entity.id
_entity.type
_entity.pdbx_description
1 polymer ?
#
loop_
_entity_poly.entity_id
_entity_poly.type
_entity_poly.pdbx_seq_one_letter_code
_entity_poly.pdbx_strand_id
1 'polypeptide(L)' 'MTSIYALIGMVVGVALWAFGFWREKRAQIGRVPIVPPHFIQFLGVMVFLVFTAEFVSAVTGVSWKSPFRR' A
#
# COMPACT_ATOMS: atom_id res chain seq x y z
N MET A 1 -16.41 -12.64 -2.87
CA MET A 1 -16.64 -11.24 -2.48
C MET A 1 -15.36 -10.55 -1.98
N THR A 2 -14.43 -11.26 -1.34
CA THR A 2 -13.13 -10.73 -0.87
C THR A 2 -12.23 -10.17 -1.97
N SER A 3 -12.24 -10.76 -3.16
CA SER A 3 -11.33 -10.38 -4.27
C SER A 3 -11.53 -8.95 -4.80
N ILE A 4 -12.77 -8.44 -4.77
CA ILE A 4 -13.08 -7.06 -5.21
C ILE A 4 -12.48 -6.04 -4.25
N TYR A 5 -12.53 -6.29 -2.94
CA TYR A 5 -11.93 -5.41 -1.94
C TYR A 5 -10.41 -5.38 -2.06
N ALA A 6 -9.77 -6.52 -2.37
CA ALA A 6 -8.34 -6.57 -2.64
C ALA A 6 -7.94 -5.72 -3.85
N LEU A 7 -8.70 -5.79 -4.95
CA LEU A 7 -8.48 -4.94 -6.13
C LEU A 7 -8.62 -3.45 -5.82
N ILE A 8 -9.68 -3.07 -5.08
CA ILE A 8 -9.88 -1.68 -4.64
C ILE A 8 -8.71 -1.22 -3.77
N GLY A 9 -8.26 -2.07 -2.83
CA GLY A 9 -7.12 -1.79 -1.96
C GLY A 9 -5.82 -1.60 -2.73
N MET A 10 -5.56 -2.40 -3.76
CA MET A 10 -4.41 -2.23 -4.65
C MET A 10 -4.46 -0.89 -5.39
N VAL A 11 -5.62 -0.52 -5.94
CA VAL A 11 -5.81 0.77 -6.64
C VAL A 11 -5.58 1.95 -5.68
N VAL A 12 -6.09 1.86 -4.45
CA VAL A 12 -5.87 2.89 -3.42
C VAL A 12 -4.39 2.99 -3.04
N GLY A 13 -3.68 1.87 -2.92
CA GLY A 13 -2.24 1.85 -2.65
C GLY A 13 -1.43 2.57 -3.73
N VAL A 14 -1.73 2.29 -5.00
CA VAL A 14 -1.12 2.97 -6.16
C VAL A 14 -1.46 4.46 -6.17
N ALA A 15 -2.71 4.82 -5.91
CA ALA A 15 -3.15 6.22 -5.85
C ALA A 15 -2.43 7.01 -4.74
N LEU A 16 -2.28 6.41 -3.55
CA LEU A 16 -1.53 7.01 -2.44
C LEU A 16 -0.05 7.20 -2.78
N TRP A 17 0.57 6.20 -3.41
CA TRP A 17 1.94 6.31 -3.85
C TRP A 17 2.12 7.43 -4.89
N ALA A 18 1.26 7.46 -5.91
CA ALA A 18 1.27 8.51 -6.94
C ALA A 18 1.04 9.91 -6.35
N PHE A 19 0.15 10.02 -5.35
CA PHE A 19 -0.08 11.26 -4.61
C PHE A 19 1.15 11.70 -3.82
N GLY A 20 1.83 10.78 -3.13
CA GLY A 20 3.09 11.04 -2.43
C GLY A 20 4.19 11.51 -3.39
N PHE A 21 4.31 10.88 -4.56
CA PHE A 21 5.26 11.27 -5.61
C PHE A 21 4.97 12.66 -6.19
N TRP A 22 3.69 12.95 -6.46
CA TRP A 22 3.29 14.28 -6.92
C TRP A 22 3.57 15.37 -5.88
N ARG A 23 3.35 15.08 -4.59
CA ARG A 23 3.63 15.99 -3.49
C ARG A 23 5.13 16.26 -3.33
N GLU A 24 5.96 15.23 -3.50
CA GLU A 24 7.42 15.36 -3.51
C GLU A 24 7.89 16.30 -4.61
N LYS A 25 7.38 16.17 -5.83
CA LYS A 25 7.69 17.08 -6.94
C LYS A 25 7.26 18.53 -6.69
N ARG A 26 6.28 18.76 -5.82
CA ARG A 26 5.80 20.10 -5.44
C ARG A 26 6.41 20.62 -4.14
N ALA A 27 7.31 19.87 -3.50
CA ALA A 27 7.97 20.32 -2.29
C ALA A 27 8.92 21.49 -2.63
N GLN A 28 8.73 22.63 -1.98
CA GLN A 28 9.62 23.79 -2.09
C GLN A 28 10.83 23.62 -1.17
N ILE A 29 12.02 23.88 -1.70
CA ILE A 29 13.27 23.85 -0.93
C ILE A 29 13.17 24.90 0.19
N GLY A 30 13.31 24.46 1.45
CA GLY A 30 13.29 25.33 2.64
C GLY A 30 12.01 25.27 3.49
N ARG A 31 10.96 24.56 3.08
CA ARG A 31 9.81 24.23 3.96
C ARG A 31 9.85 22.76 4.33
N VAL A 32 9.98 22.46 5.63
CA VAL A 32 9.88 21.09 6.16
C VAL A 32 8.39 20.77 6.31
N PRO A 33 7.81 19.87 5.50
CA PRO A 33 6.41 19.48 5.66
C PRO A 33 6.24 18.65 6.93
N ILE A 34 5.15 18.88 7.68
CA ILE A 34 4.78 18.10 8.87
C ILE A 34 4.72 16.59 8.55
N VAL A 35 4.27 16.25 7.33
CA VAL A 35 4.27 14.88 6.83
C VAL A 35 5.17 14.81 5.59
N PRO A 36 6.39 14.27 5.72
CA PRO A 36 7.28 14.04 4.58
C PRO A 36 6.59 13.19 3.50
N PRO A 37 6.68 13.59 2.22
CA PRO A 37 6.05 12.86 1.11
C PRO A 37 6.44 11.38 1.04
N HIS A 38 7.67 11.05 1.46
CA HIS A 38 8.20 9.68 1.48
C HIS A 38 7.38 8.74 2.39
N PHE A 39 6.82 9.23 3.50
CA PHE A 39 5.96 8.40 4.36
C PHE A 39 4.64 8.04 3.67
N ILE A 40 4.10 8.95 2.86
CA ILE A 40 2.88 8.70 2.08
C ILE A 40 3.16 7.67 0.98
N GLN A 41 4.31 7.78 0.31
CA GLN A 41 4.75 6.79 -0.67
C GLN A 41 4.93 5.42 -0.02
N PHE A 42 5.61 5.36 1.13
CA PHE A 42 5.81 4.12 1.88
C PHE A 42 4.48 3.48 2.31
N LEU A 43 3.53 4.29 2.79
CA LEU A 43 2.19 3.82 3.12
C LEU A 43 1.48 3.24 1.89
N GLY A 44 1.55 3.91 0.73
CA GLY A 44 0.98 3.41 -0.51
C GLY A 44 1.55 2.04 -0.93
N VAL A 45 2.87 1.86 -0.81
CA VAL A 45 3.54 0.58 -1.09
C VAL A 45 3.11 -0.50 -0.09
N MET A 46 3.06 -0.19 1.20
CA MET A 46 2.61 -1.15 2.23
C MET A 46 1.18 -1.62 1.98
N VAL A 47 0.26 -0.69 1.71
CA VAL A 47 -1.13 -1.00 1.36
C VAL A 47 -1.19 -1.90 0.12
N PHE A 48 -0.46 -1.54 -0.94
CA PHE A 48 -0.41 -2.34 -2.15
C PHE A 48 0.08 -3.78 -1.91
N LEU A 49 1.16 -3.95 -1.14
CA LEU A 49 1.72 -5.28 -0.86
C LEU A 49 0.78 -6.15 -0.03
N VAL A 50 0.11 -5.57 0.98
CA VAL A 50 -0.85 -6.29 1.83
C VAL A 50 -2.01 -6.82 0.99
N PHE A 51 -2.61 -5.96 0.17
CA PHE A 51 -3.74 -6.37 -0.69
C PHE A 51 -3.31 -7.28 -1.83
N THR A 52 -2.07 -7.15 -2.32
CA THR A 52 -1.51 -8.11 -3.28
C THR A 52 -1.36 -9.49 -2.65
N ALA A 53 -0.87 -9.58 -1.41
CA ALA A 53 -0.78 -10.84 -0.68
C ALA A 53 -2.15 -11.46 -0.42
N GLU A 54 -3.15 -10.65 -0.07
CA GLU A 54 -4.54 -11.10 0.07
C GLU A 54 -5.09 -11.63 -1.26
N PHE A 55 -4.87 -10.91 -2.36
CA PHE A 55 -5.29 -11.32 -3.70
C PHE A 55 -4.63 -12.64 -4.12
N VAL A 56 -3.31 -12.75 -3.94
CA VAL A 56 -2.56 -13.98 -4.24
C VAL A 56 -3.07 -15.14 -3.40
N SER A 57 -3.32 -14.95 -2.10
CA SER A 57 -3.89 -16.00 -1.25
C SER A 57 -5.29 -16.42 -1.70
N ALA A 58 -6.14 -15.47 -2.10
CA ALA A 58 -7.48 -15.75 -2.63
C ALA A 58 -7.45 -16.49 -3.97
N VAL A 59 -6.47 -16.19 -4.85
CA VAL A 59 -6.35 -16.82 -6.17
C VAL A 59 -5.69 -18.20 -6.08
N THR A 60 -4.64 -18.34 -5.28
CA THR A 60 -3.86 -19.58 -5.18
C THR A 60 -4.44 -20.57 -4.16
N GLY A 61 -5.30 -20.10 -3.26
CA GLY A 61 -5.79 -20.88 -2.12
C GLY A 61 -4.71 -21.18 -1.08
N VAL A 62 -3.49 -20.68 -1.26
CA VAL A 62 -2.39 -20.86 -0.32
C VAL A 62 -2.59 -19.88 0.84
N SER A 63 -2.97 -20.42 1.99
CA SER A 63 -2.99 -19.68 3.26
C SER A 63 -1.77 -20.08 4.09
N TRP A 64 -0.99 -19.10 4.54
CA TRP A 64 0.09 -19.35 5.49
C TRP A 64 -0.51 -19.63 6.86
N LYS A 65 -0.53 -20.90 7.28
CA LYS A 65 -0.84 -21.25 8.68
C LYS A 65 0.37 -20.90 9.54
N SER A 66 0.22 -19.91 10.42
CA SER A 66 1.30 -19.51 11.33
C SER A 66 1.76 -20.71 12.18
N PRO A 67 3.07 -21.06 12.17
CA PRO A 67 3.62 -22.16 12.98
C PRO A 67 3.66 -21.84 14.48
N PHE A 68 3.37 -20.59 14.87
CA PHE A 68 3.35 -20.15 16.26
C PHE A 68 1.98 -20.27 16.94
N ARG A 69 0.96 -20.73 16.20
CA ARG A 69 -0.38 -20.98 16.75
C ARG A 69 -0.39 -22.37 17.42
N ARG A 70 0.11 -22.45 18.66
CA ARG A 70 -0.12 -23.59 19.56
C ARG A 70 -1.49 -23.48 20.21
#